data_AF-A0A5J4XCC9-F1
#
_entry.id   AF-A0A5J4XCC9-F1
#
_cell.length_a   1.000
_cell.length_b   1.000
_cell.length_c   1.000
_cell.angle_alpha   90.00
_cell.angle_beta   90.00
_cell.angle_gamma   90.00
#
_symmetry.space_group_name_H-M   'P 1'
#
loop_
_entity.id
_entity.type
_entity.pdbx_description
1 polymer ?
#
loop_
_entity_poly.entity_id
_entity_poly.type
_entity_poly.pdbx_seq_one_letter_code
_entity_poly.pdbx_strand_id
1 'polypeptide(L)'
;MKKQEPDVNAFLALPCVKAVQADLLSLVTWRSAMNVTETWLHVLTKDEIAVACSEADYPALPTRALKEQWVAHASGHVCLHHLSNDSLEKLCKREHLTVYKGKPKAQLIKLLQGNPVDSAVQPDISVAFSNMKIKPSPEVSLVSPQRLDALVPQRLQDLCRARVLPAHGSKADLIQSLRQDNVSLEELSKSELKALCAAEGLAVSGTRTALISRLQGSCIDRPHIAPSEQHVAQRQQVAHEEAVIQQGELQQAGKKMSRNQYANILRREGLLEADQDVFHIIASANGGADHTHNYHFAQNQSWNRAIGSQHDFINCYIAGKIKAEKAVAISRSIGNGTIKYSGPDALTLYKMGEDIMRTMRREHRHDWVNLMQARA
;
A
#
# COMPACT_ATOMS: atom_id res chain seq x y z
N MET A 1 -20.05 -50.23 -51.76
CA MET A 1 -19.01 -49.46 -51.05
C MET A 1 -19.65 -48.88 -49.80
N LYS A 2 -19.39 -49.45 -48.61
CA LYS A 2 -19.88 -48.94 -47.32
C LYS A 2 -18.82 -48.01 -46.75
N LYS A 3 -19.18 -46.76 -46.44
CA LYS A 3 -18.32 -45.80 -45.75
C LYS A 3 -18.14 -46.27 -44.30
N GLN A 4 -16.88 -46.35 -43.88
CA GLN A 4 -16.47 -46.69 -42.52
C GLN A 4 -16.29 -45.36 -41.77
N GLU A 5 -17.02 -45.15 -40.68
CA GLU A 5 -16.85 -43.99 -39.81
C GLU A 5 -15.61 -44.17 -38.91
N PRO A 6 -14.87 -43.09 -38.59
CA PRO A 6 -13.68 -43.18 -37.78
C PRO A 6 -14.01 -43.37 -36.29
N ASP A 7 -13.30 -44.29 -35.66
CA ASP A 7 -13.37 -44.59 -34.23
C ASP A 7 -12.77 -43.44 -33.40
N VAL A 8 -13.64 -42.72 -32.70
CA VAL A 8 -13.31 -41.54 -31.88
C VAL A 8 -12.49 -41.92 -30.63
N ASN A 9 -12.44 -43.20 -30.26
CA ASN A 9 -11.72 -43.64 -29.05
C ASN A 9 -10.21 -43.77 -29.22
N ALA A 10 -9.68 -43.69 -30.45
CA ALA A 10 -8.23 -43.74 -30.70
C ALA A 10 -7.49 -42.43 -30.35
N PHE A 11 -8.21 -41.32 -30.13
CA PHE A 11 -7.59 -40.00 -29.86
C PHE A 11 -7.19 -39.78 -28.39
N LEU A 12 -7.67 -40.62 -27.47
CA LEU A 12 -7.45 -40.47 -26.02
C LEU A 12 -6.20 -41.20 -25.48
N ALA A 13 -5.40 -41.82 -26.35
CA ALA A 13 -4.22 -42.59 -25.97
C ALA A 13 -2.88 -41.83 -26.14
N LEU A 14 -2.91 -40.51 -26.33
CA LEU A 14 -1.68 -39.71 -26.45
C LEU A 14 -1.20 -39.18 -25.08
N PRO A 15 0.10 -39.34 -24.74
CA PRO A 15 0.67 -38.92 -23.45
C PRO A 15 0.46 -37.43 -23.11
N CYS A 16 0.29 -36.56 -24.12
CA CYS A 16 0.09 -35.12 -23.90
C CYS A 16 -1.30 -34.78 -23.35
N VAL A 17 -2.32 -35.62 -23.60
CA VAL A 17 -3.70 -35.37 -23.14
C VAL A 17 -3.85 -35.66 -21.65
N LYS A 18 -3.09 -36.64 -21.14
CA LYS A 18 -3.09 -36.99 -19.70
C LYS A 18 -2.42 -35.92 -18.81
N ALA A 19 -1.43 -35.20 -19.34
CA ALA A 19 -0.77 -34.11 -18.62
C ALA A 19 -1.70 -32.90 -18.44
N VAL A 20 -2.43 -32.52 -19.49
CA VAL A 20 -3.41 -31.42 -19.46
C VAL A 20 -4.59 -31.76 -18.53
N GLN A 21 -4.99 -33.03 -18.46
CA GLN A 21 -6.08 -33.48 -17.60
C GLN A 21 -5.68 -33.51 -16.11
N ALA A 22 -4.41 -33.78 -15.78
CA ALA A 22 -3.90 -33.71 -14.41
C ALA A 22 -3.79 -32.27 -13.91
N ASP A 23 -3.36 -31.33 -14.76
CA ASP A 23 -3.30 -29.91 -14.42
C ASP A 23 -4.71 -29.31 -14.23
N LEU A 24 -5.68 -29.69 -15.06
CA LEU A 24 -7.08 -29.28 -14.92
C LEU A 24 -7.73 -29.82 -13.64
N LEU A 25 -7.43 -31.07 -13.25
CA LEU A 25 -7.93 -31.61 -11.98
C LEU A 25 -7.31 -30.86 -10.78
N SER A 26 -6.02 -30.51 -10.84
CA SER A 26 -5.35 -29.74 -9.78
C SER A 26 -6.00 -28.36 -9.61
N LEU A 27 -6.37 -27.72 -10.72
CA LEU A 27 -7.02 -26.41 -10.75
C LEU A 27 -8.45 -26.48 -10.17
N VAL A 28 -9.21 -27.54 -10.49
CA VAL A 28 -10.57 -27.75 -9.96
C VAL A 28 -10.56 -28.06 -8.47
N THR A 29 -9.56 -28.82 -8.00
CA THR A 29 -9.41 -29.14 -6.57
C THR A 29 -9.00 -27.90 -5.77
N TRP A 30 -8.14 -27.05 -6.33
CA TRP A 30 -7.76 -25.76 -5.73
C TRP A 30 -8.95 -24.78 -5.67
N ARG A 31 -9.80 -24.79 -6.71
CA ARG A 31 -11.00 -23.95 -6.81
C ARG A 31 -12.12 -24.33 -5.83
N SER A 32 -12.21 -25.61 -5.43
CA SER A 32 -13.17 -26.04 -4.40
C SER A 32 -12.72 -25.69 -2.98
N ALA A 33 -11.43 -25.41 -2.77
CA ALA A 33 -10.89 -24.98 -1.47
C ALA A 33 -11.06 -23.47 -1.22
N MET A 34 -11.27 -22.68 -2.28
CA MET A 34 -11.48 -21.23 -2.19
C MET A 34 -12.96 -20.93 -2.41
N ASN A 35 -13.67 -20.67 -1.30
CA ASN A 35 -15.08 -20.30 -1.26
C ASN A 35 -15.30 -18.88 -1.83
N VAL A 36 -14.99 -18.69 -3.11
CA VAL A 36 -15.06 -17.40 -3.81
C VAL A 36 -16.28 -17.42 -4.72
N THR A 37 -17.35 -16.80 -4.27
CA THR A 37 -18.47 -16.41 -5.13
C THR A 37 -18.13 -15.10 -5.84
N GLU A 38 -17.53 -15.17 -7.03
CA GLU A 38 -17.54 -14.03 -7.95
C GLU A 38 -17.78 -14.44 -9.41
N THR A 39 -18.71 -13.70 -9.98
CA THR A 39 -19.27 -13.72 -11.32
C THR A 39 -18.23 -13.25 -12.34
N TRP A 40 -17.86 -14.08 -13.32
CA TRP A 40 -17.12 -13.64 -14.50
C TRP A 40 -18.04 -13.60 -15.71
N LEU A 41 -18.27 -12.39 -16.24
CA LEU A 41 -18.91 -12.17 -17.54
C LEU A 41 -17.82 -12.30 -18.62
N HIS A 42 -17.90 -13.33 -19.46
CA HIS A 42 -17.15 -13.35 -20.71
C HIS A 42 -17.72 -12.27 -21.65
N VAL A 43 -16.85 -11.43 -22.22
CA VAL A 43 -17.20 -10.49 -23.28
C VAL A 43 -17.43 -11.29 -24.55
N LEU A 44 -18.70 -11.52 -24.89
CA LEU A 44 -19.08 -12.04 -26.19
C LEU A 44 -18.88 -10.95 -27.25
N THR A 45 -18.34 -11.34 -28.39
CA THR A 45 -18.26 -10.51 -29.58
C THR A 45 -19.66 -10.26 -30.15
N LYS A 46 -19.80 -9.21 -30.97
CA LYS A 46 -21.08 -8.79 -31.55
C LYS A 46 -21.76 -9.90 -32.37
N ASP A 47 -20.94 -10.78 -32.96
CA ASP A 47 -21.40 -11.91 -33.77
C ASP A 47 -21.89 -13.07 -32.91
N GLU A 48 -21.27 -13.31 -31.74
CA GLU A 48 -21.72 -14.32 -30.77
C GLU A 48 -23.05 -13.94 -30.10
N ILE A 49 -23.30 -12.64 -29.91
CA ILE A 49 -24.59 -12.13 -29.41
C ILE A 49 -25.70 -12.29 -30.46
N ALA A 50 -25.39 -12.14 -31.75
CA ALA A 50 -26.37 -12.30 -32.82
C ALA A 50 -26.83 -13.77 -32.96
N VAL A 51 -25.94 -14.72 -32.73
CA VAL A 51 -26.26 -16.17 -32.73
C VAL A 51 -27.09 -16.56 -31.51
N ALA A 52 -26.75 -16.03 -30.33
CA ALA A 52 -27.51 -16.32 -29.10
C ALA A 52 -28.93 -15.74 -29.11
N CYS A 53 -29.15 -14.62 -29.81
CA CYS A 53 -30.46 -13.97 -29.91
C CYS A 53 -31.38 -14.59 -30.98
N SER A 54 -30.88 -15.43 -31.89
CA SER A 54 -31.73 -16.10 -32.89
C SER A 54 -32.35 -17.42 -32.41
N GLU A 55 -31.89 -17.98 -31.28
CA GLU A 55 -32.28 -19.32 -30.83
C GLU A 55 -33.17 -19.36 -29.58
N ALA A 56 -33.58 -18.23 -29.01
CA ALA A 56 -34.37 -18.22 -27.78
C ALA A 56 -35.72 -17.49 -27.92
N ASP A 57 -36.80 -18.26 -27.96
CA ASP A 57 -38.16 -17.77 -27.72
C ASP A 57 -38.32 -17.39 -26.23
N TYR A 58 -38.32 -16.09 -25.92
CA TYR A 58 -38.79 -15.56 -24.62
C TYR A 58 -39.67 -14.31 -24.81
N PRO A 59 -40.71 -14.12 -23.94
CA PRO A 59 -41.75 -13.13 -24.16
C PRO A 59 -41.40 -11.73 -23.62
N ALA A 60 -41.96 -10.72 -24.29
CA ALA A 60 -42.13 -9.31 -23.93
C ALA A 60 -41.20 -8.67 -22.86
N LEU A 61 -40.31 -7.77 -23.32
CA LEU A 61 -39.40 -6.93 -22.53
C LEU A 61 -40.10 -5.94 -21.57
N PRO A 62 -39.46 -5.55 -20.44
CA PRO A 62 -39.95 -4.49 -19.55
C PRO A 62 -39.63 -3.07 -20.06
N THR A 63 -40.24 -2.09 -19.40
CA THR A 63 -40.33 -0.66 -19.74
C THR A 63 -38.99 0.06 -20.03
N ARG A 64 -39.11 1.19 -20.75
CA ARG A 64 -38.05 2.09 -21.26
C ARG A 64 -36.89 2.39 -20.30
N ALA A 65 -37.13 2.43 -18.99
CA ALA A 65 -36.11 2.68 -17.97
C ALA A 65 -35.05 1.56 -17.86
N LEU A 66 -35.45 0.30 -18.05
CA LEU A 66 -34.52 -0.84 -18.04
C LEU A 66 -33.70 -0.90 -19.33
N LYS A 67 -34.24 -0.42 -20.46
CA LYS A 67 -33.52 -0.30 -21.73
C LYS A 67 -32.34 0.68 -21.64
N GLU A 68 -32.52 1.80 -20.96
CA GLU A 68 -31.45 2.79 -20.75
C GLU A 68 -30.36 2.27 -19.81
N GLN A 69 -30.74 1.47 -18.82
CA GLN A 69 -29.80 0.82 -17.89
C GLN A 69 -29.01 -0.33 -18.56
N TRP A 70 -29.64 -1.09 -19.45
CA TRP A 70 -28.99 -2.19 -20.19
C TRP A 70 -28.05 -1.71 -21.29
N VAL A 71 -28.42 -0.66 -22.05
CA VAL A 71 -27.55 -0.10 -23.10
C VAL A 71 -26.27 0.52 -22.51
N ALA A 72 -26.33 1.02 -21.27
CA ALA A 72 -25.17 1.52 -20.55
C ALA A 72 -24.19 0.42 -20.11
N HIS A 73 -24.65 -0.82 -19.91
CA HIS A 73 -23.82 -1.94 -19.46
C HIS A 73 -23.17 -2.70 -20.63
N ALA A 74 -23.75 -2.63 -21.83
CA ALA A 74 -23.30 -3.41 -22.99
C ALA A 74 -22.23 -2.71 -23.87
N SER A 75 -21.93 -1.43 -23.65
CA SER A 75 -21.09 -0.64 -24.57
C SER A 75 -19.78 -0.09 -23.98
N GLY A 76 -19.43 -0.40 -22.73
CA GLY A 76 -18.13 -0.05 -22.13
C GLY A 76 -17.81 1.46 -22.02
N HIS A 77 -18.67 2.33 -22.53
CA HIS A 77 -18.48 3.77 -22.55
C HIS A 77 -19.68 4.45 -21.89
N VAL A 78 -19.55 4.76 -20.60
CA VAL A 78 -20.49 5.66 -19.95
C VAL A 78 -20.33 7.04 -20.58
N CYS A 79 -21.37 7.52 -21.26
CA CYS A 79 -21.38 8.88 -21.80
C CYS A 79 -21.47 9.89 -20.64
N LEU A 80 -20.32 10.36 -20.16
CA LEU A 80 -20.21 11.29 -19.02
C LEU A 80 -21.02 12.58 -19.24
N HIS A 81 -21.29 12.94 -20.50
CA HIS A 81 -22.08 14.12 -20.86
C HIS A 81 -23.56 14.03 -20.43
N HIS A 82 -24.10 12.84 -20.17
CA HIS A 82 -25.50 12.69 -19.72
C HIS A 82 -25.66 12.65 -18.20
N LEU A 83 -24.56 12.56 -17.44
CA LEU A 83 -24.63 12.56 -15.98
C LEU A 83 -24.93 13.96 -15.44
N SER A 84 -25.70 14.03 -14.34
CA SER A 84 -25.91 15.28 -13.59
C SER A 84 -24.60 15.72 -12.91
N ASN A 85 -24.51 16.99 -12.52
CA ASN A 85 -23.31 17.49 -11.83
C ASN A 85 -23.07 16.76 -10.50
N ASP A 86 -24.14 16.43 -9.76
CA ASP A 86 -24.06 15.66 -8.51
C ASP A 86 -23.55 14.22 -8.74
N SER A 87 -24.01 13.55 -9.81
CA SER A 87 -23.53 12.22 -10.18
C SER A 87 -22.05 12.25 -10.58
N LEU A 88 -21.60 13.28 -11.28
CA LEU A 88 -20.18 13.46 -11.64
C LEU A 88 -19.31 13.75 -10.42
N GLU A 89 -19.76 14.59 -9.48
CA GLU A 89 -19.03 14.83 -8.22
C GLU A 89 -18.88 13.55 -7.39
N LYS A 90 -19.95 12.74 -7.29
CA LYS A 90 -19.90 11.42 -6.62
C LYS A 90 -18.93 10.47 -7.31
N LEU A 91 -18.92 10.44 -8.64
CA LEU A 91 -18.00 9.62 -9.42
C LEU A 91 -16.55 10.05 -9.18
N CYS A 92 -16.24 11.35 -9.26
CA CYS A 92 -14.90 11.86 -8.95
C CYS A 92 -14.44 11.53 -7.53
N LYS A 93 -15.32 11.62 -6.54
CA LYS A 93 -15.01 11.24 -5.14
C LYS A 93 -14.69 9.76 -5.00
N ARG A 94 -15.41 8.90 -5.72
CA ARG A 94 -15.17 7.45 -5.75
C ARG A 94 -13.81 7.12 -6.35
N GLU A 95 -13.40 7.86 -7.38
CA GLU A 95 -12.07 7.72 -8.02
C GLU A 95 -10.96 8.52 -7.31
N HIS A 96 -11.19 8.98 -6.07
CA HIS A 96 -10.23 9.75 -5.26
C HIS A 96 -9.67 11.02 -5.93
N LEU A 97 -10.42 11.63 -6.86
CA LEU A 97 -10.06 12.91 -7.46
C LEU A 97 -10.46 14.05 -6.52
N THR A 98 -9.54 14.98 -6.25
CA THR A 98 -9.79 16.14 -5.39
C THR A 98 -10.78 17.10 -6.07
N VAL A 99 -12.05 17.05 -5.65
CA VAL A 99 -13.11 17.93 -6.18
C VAL A 99 -13.69 18.80 -5.07
N TYR A 100 -13.63 20.11 -5.26
CA TYR A 100 -14.38 21.08 -4.46
C TYR A 100 -15.82 21.18 -4.98
N LYS A 101 -16.80 21.24 -4.07
CA LYS A 101 -18.22 21.37 -4.41
C LYS A 101 -18.46 22.57 -5.33
N GLY A 102 -19.22 22.39 -6.41
CA GLY A 102 -19.62 23.49 -7.31
C GLY A 102 -18.72 23.70 -8.53
N LYS A 103 -17.87 22.73 -8.87
CA LYS A 103 -17.12 22.77 -10.13
C LYS A 103 -18.07 22.66 -11.35
N PRO A 104 -17.80 23.38 -12.46
CA PRO A 104 -18.59 23.23 -13.68
C PRO A 104 -18.49 21.80 -14.24
N LYS A 105 -19.61 21.28 -14.76
CA LYS A 105 -19.73 19.93 -15.35
C LYS A 105 -18.59 19.59 -16.33
N ALA A 106 -18.18 20.54 -17.16
CA ALA A 106 -17.10 20.35 -18.12
C ALA A 106 -15.73 20.06 -17.44
N GLN A 107 -15.45 20.65 -16.28
CA GLN A 107 -14.21 20.40 -15.54
C GLN A 107 -14.23 19.02 -14.87
N LEU A 108 -15.37 18.58 -14.34
CA LEU A 108 -15.53 17.23 -13.78
C LEU A 108 -15.34 16.15 -14.85
N ILE A 109 -15.89 16.37 -16.05
CA ILE A 109 -15.71 15.46 -17.19
C ILE A 109 -14.23 15.39 -17.60
N LYS A 110 -13.52 16.54 -17.70
CA LYS A 110 -12.09 16.56 -18.02
C LYS A 110 -11.24 15.80 -16.99
N LEU A 111 -11.54 15.97 -15.70
CA LEU A 111 -10.86 15.24 -14.62
C LEU A 111 -11.05 13.72 -14.74
N LEU A 112 -12.28 13.27 -15.00
CA LEU A 112 -12.59 11.84 -15.18
C LEU A 112 -12.00 11.25 -16.47
N GLN A 113 -11.71 12.09 -17.46
CA GLN A 113 -11.03 11.70 -18.71
C GLN A 113 -9.50 11.69 -18.56
N GLY A 114 -8.94 12.01 -17.39
CA GLY A 114 -7.49 12.05 -17.16
C GLY A 114 -6.79 13.25 -17.82
N ASN A 115 -7.53 14.26 -18.27
CA ASN A 115 -6.95 15.45 -18.87
C ASN A 115 -6.58 16.46 -17.77
N PRO A 116 -5.31 16.87 -17.64
CA PRO A 116 -4.91 17.87 -16.65
C PRO A 116 -5.65 19.19 -16.91
N VAL A 117 -6.22 19.77 -15.86
CA VAL A 117 -6.81 21.11 -15.93
C VAL A 117 -5.66 22.10 -15.93
N ASP A 118 -5.50 22.85 -17.02
CA ASP A 118 -4.47 23.90 -17.15
C ASP A 118 -4.53 24.83 -15.93
N SER A 119 -3.50 24.73 -15.10
CA SER A 119 -3.31 25.60 -13.94
C SER A 119 -2.81 26.95 -14.46
N ALA A 120 -3.72 27.87 -14.71
CA ALA A 120 -3.39 29.25 -15.04
C ALA A 120 -2.67 29.91 -13.84
N VAL A 121 -1.42 30.31 -14.10
CA VAL A 121 -0.65 31.42 -13.51
C VAL A 121 -0.65 31.53 -11.98
N GLN A 122 0.45 31.08 -11.35
CA GLN A 122 0.88 31.61 -10.04
C GLN A 122 1.86 32.78 -10.27
N PRO A 123 1.72 33.91 -9.53
CA PRO A 123 2.73 34.95 -9.55
C PRO A 123 3.96 34.54 -8.74
N ASP A 124 5.10 34.98 -9.26
CA ASP A 124 6.46 34.77 -8.78
C ASP A 124 6.66 35.34 -7.36
N ILE A 125 6.92 34.46 -6.38
CA ILE A 125 7.32 34.83 -5.02
C ILE A 125 8.79 34.47 -4.85
N SER A 126 9.63 35.21 -5.57
CA SER A 126 11.06 35.30 -5.35
C SER A 126 11.34 36.74 -4.93
N VAL A 127 11.69 36.94 -3.65
CA VAL A 127 12.27 38.12 -2.97
C VAL A 127 11.44 38.51 -1.74
N ALA A 128 11.72 37.88 -0.58
CA ALA A 128 11.58 38.49 0.76
C ALA A 128 11.85 37.46 1.88
N PHE A 129 13.06 36.90 1.98
CA PHE A 129 13.48 36.25 3.24
C PHE A 129 14.96 36.50 3.50
N SER A 130 15.26 37.72 3.95
CA SER A 130 16.49 38.03 4.67
C SER A 130 16.16 39.16 5.63
N ASN A 131 16.39 38.94 6.93
CA ASN A 131 16.27 39.88 8.06
C ASN A 131 15.01 39.82 8.93
N MET A 132 14.68 38.65 9.49
CA MET A 132 13.96 38.61 10.77
C MET A 132 14.81 37.92 11.84
N LYS A 133 15.26 38.70 12.83
CA LYS A 133 15.78 38.19 14.11
C LYS A 133 14.59 37.57 14.86
N ILE A 134 14.49 36.25 14.80
CA ILE A 134 13.51 35.49 15.60
C ILE A 134 14.01 35.48 17.05
N LYS A 135 13.26 36.16 17.91
CA LYS A 135 13.38 36.03 19.37
C LYS A 135 12.89 34.61 19.73
N PRO A 136 13.64 33.81 20.51
CA PRO A 136 13.21 32.45 20.84
C PRO A 136 11.85 32.50 21.53
N SER A 137 10.87 31.83 20.91
CA SER A 137 9.53 31.64 21.47
C SER A 137 9.64 30.72 22.68
N PRO A 138 8.85 30.93 23.75
CA PRO A 138 8.82 30.01 24.89
C PRO A 138 8.51 28.59 24.42
N GLU A 139 9.27 27.64 24.93
CA GLU A 139 9.18 26.21 24.62
C GLU A 139 7.80 25.69 25.08
N VAL A 140 6.89 25.47 24.13
CA VAL A 140 5.53 25.01 24.42
C VAL A 140 5.59 23.52 24.78
N SER A 141 5.16 23.18 25.99
CA SER A 141 5.21 21.80 26.49
C SER A 141 4.09 20.94 25.89
N LEU A 142 4.45 20.18 24.86
CA LEU A 142 3.53 19.28 24.14
C LEU A 142 3.22 18.02 24.94
N VAL A 143 1.96 17.56 24.86
CA VAL A 143 1.51 16.28 25.41
C VAL A 143 2.15 15.14 24.62
N SER A 144 2.81 14.20 25.29
CA SER A 144 3.44 13.07 24.60
C SER A 144 2.37 12.15 23.95
N PRO A 145 2.69 11.52 22.80
CA PRO A 145 1.77 10.65 22.07
C PRO A 145 1.17 9.50 22.89
N GLN A 146 1.93 8.95 23.83
CA GLN A 146 1.52 7.84 24.69
C GLN A 146 0.51 8.26 25.77
N ARG A 147 0.47 9.55 26.12
CA ARG A 147 -0.43 10.07 27.17
C ARG A 147 -1.87 10.20 26.69
N LEU A 148 -2.07 10.52 25.41
CA LEU A 148 -3.41 10.58 24.80
C LEU A 148 -4.11 9.20 24.79
N ASP A 149 -3.34 8.11 24.74
CA ASP A 149 -3.87 6.74 24.77
C ASP A 149 -4.54 6.39 26.10
N ALA A 150 -4.26 7.12 27.19
CA ALA A 150 -4.88 6.89 28.49
C ALA A 150 -6.29 7.52 28.62
N LEU A 151 -6.65 8.45 27.73
CA LEU A 151 -7.95 9.13 27.79
C LEU A 151 -9.08 8.24 27.27
N VAL A 152 -10.27 8.41 27.87
CA VAL A 152 -11.49 7.73 27.40
C VAL A 152 -11.96 8.36 26.07
N PRO A 153 -12.56 7.57 25.15
CA PRO A 153 -12.96 8.06 23.82
C PRO A 153 -13.81 9.33 23.85
N GLN A 154 -14.80 9.40 24.74
CA GLN A 154 -15.65 10.57 24.90
C GLN A 154 -14.84 11.85 25.17
N ARG A 155 -13.76 11.74 25.95
CA ARG A 155 -12.92 12.87 26.29
C ARG A 155 -12.04 13.32 25.13
N LEU A 156 -11.53 12.35 24.35
CA LEU A 156 -10.81 12.64 23.11
C LEU A 156 -11.72 13.36 22.10
N GLN A 157 -13.00 12.99 22.00
CA GLN A 157 -13.98 13.69 21.17
C GLN A 157 -14.24 15.12 21.65
N ASP A 158 -14.34 15.33 22.98
CA ASP A 158 -14.51 16.67 23.55
C ASP A 158 -13.31 17.57 23.24
N LEU A 159 -12.09 17.04 23.37
CA LEU A 159 -10.86 17.75 23.01
C LEU A 159 -10.82 18.09 21.51
N CYS A 160 -11.19 17.15 20.63
CA CYS A 160 -11.31 17.43 19.21
C CYS A 160 -12.34 18.52 18.92
N ARG A 161 -13.53 18.46 19.53
CA ARG A 161 -14.59 19.48 19.35
C ARG A 161 -14.15 20.87 19.78
N ALA A 162 -13.48 20.96 20.94
CA ALA A 162 -12.99 22.23 21.49
C ALA A 162 -12.01 22.94 20.54
N ARG A 163 -11.35 22.17 19.66
CA ARG A 163 -10.34 22.66 18.72
C ARG A 163 -10.76 22.59 17.26
N VAL A 164 -12.04 22.38 17.00
CA VAL A 164 -12.57 22.34 15.62
C VAL A 164 -11.92 21.21 14.79
N LEU A 165 -11.46 20.15 15.45
CA LEU A 165 -10.95 18.93 14.81
C LEU A 165 -12.08 17.90 14.60
N PRO A 166 -11.93 16.95 13.67
CA PRO A 166 -12.87 15.84 13.52
C PRO A 166 -13.05 15.06 14.84
N ALA A 167 -14.25 15.14 15.41
CA ALA A 167 -14.60 14.49 16.68
C ALA A 167 -15.31 13.14 16.51
N HIS A 168 -15.18 12.53 15.34
CA HIS A 168 -15.73 11.21 15.00
C HIS A 168 -14.60 10.31 14.51
N GLY A 169 -14.77 9.00 14.68
CA GLY A 169 -13.77 7.99 14.32
C GLY A 169 -13.42 7.08 15.49
N SER A 170 -12.48 6.16 15.24
CA SER A 170 -11.92 5.30 16.28
C SER A 170 -11.11 6.12 17.28
N LYS A 171 -10.83 5.55 18.46
CA LYS A 171 -9.93 6.17 19.45
C LYS A 171 -8.58 6.55 18.83
N ALA A 172 -8.05 5.73 17.92
CA ALA A 172 -6.80 6.00 17.23
C ALA A 172 -6.87 7.24 16.32
N ASP A 173 -7.98 7.42 15.60
CA ASP A 173 -8.17 8.56 14.68
C ASP A 173 -8.25 9.89 15.45
N LEU A 174 -8.92 9.88 16.60
CA LEU A 174 -9.01 11.05 17.49
C LEU A 174 -7.63 11.41 18.06
N ILE A 175 -6.85 10.40 18.47
CA ILE A 175 -5.49 10.60 18.98
C ILE A 175 -4.56 11.13 17.87
N GLN A 176 -4.67 10.61 16.66
CA GLN A 176 -3.89 11.08 15.52
C GLN A 176 -4.22 12.54 15.18
N SER A 177 -5.51 12.92 15.22
CA SER A 177 -5.94 14.31 15.00
C SER A 177 -5.36 15.25 16.06
N LEU A 178 -5.40 14.85 17.34
CA LEU A 178 -4.83 15.64 18.45
C LEU A 178 -3.29 15.69 18.40
N ARG A 179 -2.62 14.67 17.86
CA ARG A 179 -1.17 14.69 17.63
C ARG A 179 -0.76 15.71 16.58
N GLN A 180 -1.53 15.84 15.50
CA GLN A 180 -1.28 16.82 14.44
C GLN A 180 -1.47 18.26 14.93
N ASP A 181 -2.32 18.44 15.93
CA ASP A 181 -2.68 19.75 16.48
C ASP A 181 -1.80 20.19 17.68
N ASN A 182 -0.75 19.43 18.03
CA ASN A 182 0.25 19.83 19.04
C ASN A 182 -0.36 20.30 20.38
N VAL A 183 -1.16 19.43 21.01
CA VAL A 183 -1.85 19.74 22.28
C VAL A 183 -0.88 20.18 23.39
N SER A 184 -1.04 21.41 23.87
CA SER A 184 -0.33 21.93 25.05
C SER A 184 -0.94 21.40 26.36
N LEU A 185 -0.10 21.03 27.35
CA LEU A 185 -0.54 20.57 28.67
C LEU A 185 -1.34 21.66 29.43
N GLU A 186 -1.05 22.92 29.15
CA GLU A 186 -1.66 24.10 29.75
C GLU A 186 -3.13 24.27 29.38
N GLU A 187 -3.61 23.60 28.34
CA GLU A 187 -5.01 23.69 27.89
C GLU A 187 -5.90 22.61 28.52
N LEU A 188 -5.30 21.55 29.08
CA LEU A 188 -6.04 20.46 29.71
C LEU A 188 -6.64 20.87 31.06
N SER A 189 -7.89 20.48 31.29
CA SER A 189 -8.56 20.68 32.57
C SER A 189 -7.87 19.91 33.70
N LYS A 190 -8.13 20.33 34.96
CA LYS A 190 -7.53 19.70 36.14
C LYS A 190 -7.88 18.21 36.25
N SER A 191 -9.09 17.79 35.85
CA SER A 191 -9.49 16.37 35.86
C SER A 191 -8.73 15.55 34.83
N GLU A 192 -8.45 16.11 33.64
CA GLU A 192 -7.63 15.46 32.61
C GLU A 192 -6.19 15.30 33.04
N LEU A 193 -5.60 16.35 33.61
CA LEU A 193 -4.24 16.29 34.13
C LEU A 193 -4.11 15.23 35.24
N LYS A 194 -5.14 15.05 36.07
CA LYS A 194 -5.18 13.96 37.07
C LYS A 194 -5.26 12.59 36.42
N ALA A 195 -6.07 12.41 35.38
CA ALA A 195 -6.16 11.14 34.66
C ALA A 195 -4.82 10.78 34.00
N LEU A 196 -4.14 11.78 33.40
CA LEU A 196 -2.79 11.61 32.85
C LEU A 196 -1.76 11.26 33.93
N CYS A 197 -1.79 11.95 35.08
CA CYS A 197 -0.92 11.61 36.21
C CYS A 197 -1.18 10.17 36.71
N ALA A 198 -2.44 9.77 36.85
CA ALA A 198 -2.81 8.42 37.29
C ALA A 198 -2.28 7.33 36.34
N ALA A 199 -2.41 7.56 35.04
CA ALA A 199 -1.94 6.63 34.00
C ALA A 199 -0.41 6.46 33.99
N GLU A 200 0.33 7.51 34.38
CA GLU A 200 1.80 7.50 34.49
C GLU A 200 2.29 7.05 35.88
N GLY A 201 1.37 6.66 36.79
CA GLY A 201 1.72 6.30 38.17
C GLY A 201 2.19 7.48 39.03
N LEU A 202 1.88 8.71 38.64
CA LEU A 202 2.23 9.94 39.37
C LEU A 202 1.14 10.31 40.38
N ALA A 203 1.52 11.06 41.42
CA ALA A 203 0.57 11.58 42.40
C ALA A 203 -0.54 12.42 41.73
N VAL A 204 -1.81 12.16 42.06
CA VAL A 204 -3.00 12.80 41.47
C VAL A 204 -3.52 14.01 42.25
N SER A 205 -2.93 14.34 43.40
CA SER A 205 -3.33 15.47 44.24
C SER A 205 -2.61 16.78 43.84
N GLY A 206 -3.11 17.94 44.28
CA GLY A 206 -2.42 19.23 44.09
C GLY A 206 -3.14 20.24 43.18
N THR A 207 -2.45 21.36 42.93
CA THR A 207 -2.87 22.45 42.02
C THR A 207 -2.67 22.03 40.56
N ARG A 208 -3.31 22.76 39.62
CA ARG A 208 -3.13 22.52 38.17
C ARG A 208 -1.65 22.62 37.77
N THR A 209 -0.96 23.64 38.26
CA THR A 209 0.48 23.85 38.02
C THR A 209 1.32 22.68 38.52
N ALA A 210 1.04 22.16 39.72
CA ALA A 210 1.76 21.01 40.26
C ALA A 210 1.56 19.72 39.44
N LEU A 211 0.37 19.51 38.87
CA LEU A 211 0.11 18.39 37.96
C LEU A 211 0.86 18.53 36.64
N ILE A 212 0.88 19.74 36.05
CA ILE A 212 1.63 20.05 34.84
C ILE A 212 3.13 19.85 35.07
N SER A 213 3.68 20.40 36.16
CA SER A 213 5.10 20.23 36.51
C SER A 213 5.49 18.77 36.73
N ARG A 214 4.60 17.93 37.27
CA ARG A 214 4.86 16.47 37.39
C ARG A 214 4.86 15.77 36.05
N LEU A 215 3.93 16.11 35.16
CA LEU A 215 3.87 15.54 33.82
C LEU A 215 5.04 16.02 32.94
N GLN A 216 5.54 17.23 33.17
CA GLN A 216 6.74 17.75 32.53
C GLN A 216 8.00 17.13 33.14
N GLY A 217 8.07 16.98 34.47
CA GLY A 217 9.24 16.44 35.17
C GLY A 217 9.40 14.91 35.07
N SER A 218 8.32 14.18 34.80
CA SER A 218 8.37 12.71 34.66
C SER A 218 9.09 12.21 33.40
N CYS A 219 9.58 13.11 32.53
CA CYS A 219 10.46 12.74 31.44
C CYS A 219 11.92 12.54 31.86
N ILE A 220 12.32 12.87 33.09
CA ILE A 220 13.74 12.88 33.50
C ILE A 220 14.14 11.67 34.35
N ASP A 221 13.27 11.11 35.19
CA ASP A 221 13.68 10.08 36.18
C ASP A 221 12.79 8.81 36.17
N ARG A 222 12.42 8.28 35.00
CA ARG A 222 12.25 6.81 34.97
C ARG A 222 13.67 6.25 35.04
N PRO A 223 14.01 5.36 35.99
CA PRO A 223 15.25 4.61 35.88
C PRO A 223 15.22 3.94 34.52
N HIS A 224 16.01 4.50 33.61
CA HIS A 224 16.26 3.93 32.32
C HIS A 224 16.79 2.55 32.68
N ILE A 225 16.00 1.50 32.46
CA ILE A 225 16.57 0.16 32.40
C ILE A 225 17.59 0.32 31.28
N ALA A 226 18.86 0.44 31.66
CA ALA A 226 19.93 0.56 30.70
C ALA A 226 19.70 -0.63 29.75
N PRO A 227 19.55 -0.39 28.43
CA PRO A 227 19.46 -1.50 27.51
C PRO A 227 20.63 -2.43 27.86
N SER A 228 20.32 -3.69 28.14
CA SER A 228 21.34 -4.64 28.57
C SER A 228 22.53 -4.55 27.60
N GLU A 229 23.76 -4.75 28.09
CA GLU A 229 24.95 -4.69 27.22
C GLU A 229 24.78 -5.54 25.95
N GLN A 230 24.04 -6.65 26.05
CA GLN A 230 23.64 -7.50 24.92
C GLN A 230 22.81 -6.75 23.85
N HIS A 231 21.81 -5.94 24.23
CA HIS A 231 21.00 -5.16 23.30
C HIS A 231 21.81 -4.04 22.63
N VAL A 232 22.76 -3.44 23.35
CA VAL A 232 23.65 -2.40 22.78
C VAL A 232 24.61 -3.02 21.78
N ALA A 233 25.24 -4.15 22.14
CA ALA A 233 26.12 -4.90 21.25
C ALA A 233 25.39 -5.37 19.98
N GLN A 234 24.18 -5.91 20.11
CA GLN A 234 23.38 -6.35 18.96
C GLN A 234 23.03 -5.18 18.02
N ARG A 235 22.69 -3.99 18.56
CA ARG A 235 22.42 -2.80 17.73
C ARG A 235 23.67 -2.28 17.02
N GLN A 236 24.82 -2.33 17.67
CA GLN A 236 26.09 -1.94 17.05
C GLN A 236 26.49 -2.90 15.93
N GLN A 237 26.21 -4.20 16.10
CA GLN A 237 26.46 -5.22 15.08
C GLN A 237 25.57 -5.02 13.85
N VAL A 238 24.26 -4.82 14.03
CA VAL A 238 23.33 -4.52 12.92
C VAL A 238 23.72 -3.23 12.18
N ALA A 239 24.07 -2.16 12.92
CA ALA A 239 24.50 -0.89 12.31
C ALA A 239 25.82 -1.03 11.54
N HIS A 240 26.75 -1.87 12.02
CA HIS A 240 27.98 -2.16 11.31
C HIS A 240 27.72 -2.95 10.03
N GLU A 241 26.88 -3.99 10.08
CA GLU A 241 26.47 -4.76 8.91
C GLU A 241 25.78 -3.89 7.86
N GLU A 242 24.84 -3.02 8.26
CA GLU A 242 24.21 -2.04 7.37
C GLU A 242 25.23 -1.08 6.71
N ALA A 243 26.22 -0.60 7.47
CA ALA A 243 27.26 0.27 6.95
C ALA A 243 28.18 -0.45 5.94
N VAL A 244 28.53 -1.72 6.20
CA VAL A 244 29.32 -2.56 5.29
C VAL A 244 28.54 -2.83 4.00
N ILE A 245 27.24 -3.13 4.10
CA ILE A 245 26.35 -3.29 2.93
C ILE A 245 26.32 -2.01 2.11
N GLN A 246 26.15 -0.85 2.74
CA GLN A 246 26.14 0.44 2.04
C GLN A 246 27.48 0.73 1.34
N GLN A 247 28.62 0.45 1.98
CA GLN A 247 29.94 0.63 1.36
C GLN A 247 30.16 -0.32 0.18
N GLY A 248 29.77 -1.60 0.29
CA GLY A 248 29.84 -2.57 -0.80
C GLY A 248 28.93 -2.21 -1.96
N GLU A 249 27.69 -1.77 -1.68
CA GLU A 249 26.76 -1.27 -2.69
C GLU A 249 27.31 -0.02 -3.39
N LEU A 250 27.95 0.90 -2.68
CA LEU A 250 28.50 2.13 -3.26
C LEU A 250 29.58 1.88 -4.33
N GLN A 251 30.44 0.87 -4.15
CA GLN A 251 31.50 0.57 -5.13
C GLN A 251 30.98 -0.10 -6.41
N GLN A 252 29.77 -0.68 -6.35
CA GLN A 252 29.16 -1.43 -7.46
C GLN A 252 27.84 -0.80 -7.96
N ALA A 253 27.39 0.29 -7.34
CA ALA A 253 26.21 1.02 -7.75
C ALA A 253 26.35 1.50 -9.19
N GLY A 254 25.27 1.39 -9.98
CA GLY A 254 25.29 1.89 -11.36
C GLY A 254 25.86 0.93 -12.41
N LYS A 255 26.18 -0.32 -12.07
CA LYS A 255 26.72 -1.29 -13.04
C LYS A 255 25.65 -2.25 -13.56
N LYS A 256 25.68 -2.47 -14.88
CA LYS A 256 24.95 -3.57 -15.53
C LYS A 256 25.62 -4.89 -15.15
N MET A 257 24.87 -5.80 -14.55
CA MET A 257 25.36 -7.13 -14.18
C MET A 257 24.19 -8.10 -14.05
N SER A 258 24.44 -9.38 -14.27
CA SER A 258 23.42 -10.41 -14.08
C SER A 258 23.13 -10.64 -12.59
N ARG A 259 21.95 -11.19 -12.30
CA ARG A 259 21.52 -11.54 -10.95
C ARG A 259 22.52 -12.47 -10.26
N ASN A 260 23.03 -13.46 -10.98
CA ASN A 260 24.01 -14.42 -10.44
C ASN A 260 25.35 -13.74 -10.14
N GLN A 261 25.79 -12.79 -10.96
CA GLN A 261 27.00 -12.01 -10.69
C GLN A 261 26.84 -11.17 -9.41
N TYR A 262 25.70 -10.50 -9.23
CA TYR A 262 25.41 -9.74 -8.02
C TYR A 262 25.32 -10.65 -6.77
N ALA A 263 24.63 -11.79 -6.87
CA ALA A 263 24.55 -12.77 -5.78
C ALA A 263 25.94 -13.30 -5.37
N ASN A 264 26.82 -13.57 -6.33
CA ASN A 264 28.18 -14.03 -6.04
C ASN A 264 29.02 -12.95 -5.33
N ILE A 265 28.82 -11.67 -5.67
CA ILE A 265 29.44 -10.56 -4.93
C ILE A 265 28.94 -10.60 -3.49
N LEU A 266 27.62 -10.62 -3.26
CA LEU A 266 27.07 -10.63 -1.90
C LEU A 266 27.55 -11.83 -1.07
N ARG A 267 27.61 -13.04 -1.66
CA ARG A 267 28.17 -14.23 -0.97
C ARG A 267 29.64 -14.06 -0.60
N ARG A 268 30.45 -13.50 -1.51
CA ARG A 268 31.87 -13.25 -1.25
C ARG A 268 32.07 -12.24 -0.11
N GLU A 269 31.20 -11.24 -0.02
CA GLU A 269 31.23 -10.24 1.06
C GLU A 269 30.55 -10.73 2.35
N GLY A 270 30.02 -11.97 2.40
CA GLY A 270 29.34 -12.51 3.57
C GLY A 270 27.95 -11.92 3.84
N LEU A 271 27.34 -11.27 2.84
CA LEU A 271 26.04 -10.58 2.95
C LEU A 271 24.84 -11.42 2.48
N LEU A 272 25.10 -12.61 1.93
CA LEU A 272 24.07 -13.52 1.44
C LEU A 272 24.34 -14.93 1.94
N GLU A 273 23.42 -15.46 2.73
CA GLU A 273 23.47 -16.84 3.24
C GLU A 273 23.13 -17.87 2.14
N ALA A 274 23.38 -19.15 2.43
CA ALA A 274 23.21 -20.23 1.45
C ALA A 274 21.74 -20.45 1.03
N ASP A 275 20.79 -20.14 1.90
CA ASP A 275 19.34 -20.29 1.69
C ASP A 275 18.65 -18.99 1.20
N GLN A 276 19.42 -17.91 1.04
CA GLN A 276 18.95 -16.63 0.53
C GLN A 276 19.18 -16.52 -0.99
N ASP A 277 18.40 -15.64 -1.62
CA ASP A 277 18.57 -15.32 -3.05
C ASP A 277 18.49 -13.82 -3.31
N VAL A 278 18.96 -13.43 -4.49
CA VAL A 278 18.76 -12.10 -5.06
C VAL A 278 17.56 -12.14 -5.98
N PHE A 279 16.75 -11.09 -5.96
CA PHE A 279 15.63 -10.94 -6.89
C PHE A 279 15.62 -9.58 -7.56
N HIS A 280 14.92 -9.54 -8.70
CA HIS A 280 14.66 -8.28 -9.39
C HIS A 280 13.50 -7.55 -8.72
N ILE A 281 13.68 -6.26 -8.40
CA ILE A 281 12.61 -5.42 -7.84
C ILE A 281 11.48 -5.26 -8.85
N ILE A 282 11.84 -4.97 -10.10
CA ILE A 282 10.98 -5.07 -11.27
C ILE A 282 11.38 -6.33 -12.03
N ALA A 283 10.48 -7.29 -12.18
CA ALA A 283 10.79 -8.57 -12.81
C ALA A 283 11.30 -8.40 -14.25
N SER A 284 12.25 -9.25 -14.65
CA SER A 284 12.78 -9.23 -16.03
C SER A 284 11.69 -9.43 -17.08
N ALA A 285 10.69 -10.28 -16.81
CA ALA A 285 9.54 -10.49 -17.70
C ALA A 285 8.73 -9.20 -17.96
N ASN A 286 8.79 -8.23 -17.05
CA ASN A 286 8.11 -6.92 -17.17
C ASN A 286 9.05 -5.84 -17.74
N GLY A 287 10.25 -6.20 -18.19
CA GLY A 287 11.27 -5.24 -18.67
C GLY A 287 12.19 -4.71 -17.56
N GLY A 288 12.26 -5.42 -16.43
CA GLY A 288 13.22 -5.13 -15.35
C GLY A 288 14.68 -5.25 -15.79
N ALA A 289 15.48 -4.23 -15.56
CA ALA A 289 16.87 -4.22 -16.01
C ALA A 289 17.78 -5.16 -15.21
N ASP A 290 18.77 -5.76 -15.89
CA ASP A 290 19.88 -6.50 -15.25
C ASP A 290 20.94 -5.52 -14.72
N HIS A 291 20.63 -4.90 -13.59
CA HIS A 291 21.39 -3.77 -13.06
C HIS A 291 21.32 -3.75 -11.53
N THR A 292 22.41 -3.34 -10.84
CA THR A 292 22.49 -3.36 -9.37
C THR A 292 21.36 -2.62 -8.66
N HIS A 293 20.93 -1.48 -9.19
CA HIS A 293 19.75 -0.74 -8.69
C HIS A 293 18.41 -1.49 -8.78
N ASN A 294 18.28 -2.50 -9.65
CA ASN A 294 17.07 -3.31 -9.78
C ASN A 294 17.19 -4.65 -9.02
N TYR A 295 18.25 -4.85 -8.22
CA TYR A 295 18.39 -6.03 -7.38
C TYR A 295 18.14 -5.70 -5.92
N HIS A 296 17.37 -6.57 -5.27
CA HIS A 296 17.27 -6.62 -3.82
C HIS A 296 17.60 -8.03 -3.36
N PHE A 297 18.15 -8.16 -2.16
CA PHE A 297 18.36 -9.45 -1.53
C PHE A 297 17.40 -9.49 -0.34
N ALA A 298 16.50 -10.46 -0.32
CA ALA A 298 15.66 -10.71 0.84
C ALA A 298 15.24 -12.17 0.87
N GLN A 299 15.22 -12.69 2.09
CA GLN A 299 14.61 -13.94 2.56
C GLN A 299 14.76 -15.18 1.64
N ASN A 300 14.15 -16.27 2.09
CA ASN A 300 14.26 -17.61 1.54
C ASN A 300 13.94 -17.67 0.03
N GLN A 301 14.76 -18.42 -0.73
CA GLN A 301 14.58 -18.62 -2.18
C GLN A 301 13.16 -19.06 -2.61
N SER A 302 12.44 -19.79 -1.76
CA SER A 302 11.07 -20.26 -2.02
C SER A 302 10.07 -19.11 -2.15
N TRP A 303 10.18 -18.09 -1.30
CA TRP A 303 9.30 -16.92 -1.34
C TRP A 303 9.51 -16.11 -2.62
N ASN A 304 10.78 -15.90 -3.00
CA ASN A 304 11.14 -15.22 -4.24
C ASN A 304 10.53 -15.91 -5.47
N ARG A 305 10.62 -17.25 -5.52
CA ARG A 305 10.02 -18.04 -6.59
C ARG A 305 8.49 -17.99 -6.59
N ALA A 306 7.85 -17.96 -5.42
CA ALA A 306 6.40 -17.94 -5.29
C ALA A 306 5.76 -16.64 -5.79
N ILE A 307 6.44 -15.50 -5.59
CA ILE A 307 5.94 -14.18 -6.01
C ILE A 307 5.98 -14.02 -7.53
N GLY A 308 7.04 -14.51 -8.18
CA GLY A 308 7.17 -14.44 -9.63
C GLY A 308 7.12 -13.01 -10.19
N SER A 309 6.66 -12.86 -11.44
CA SER A 309 6.63 -11.56 -12.13
C SER A 309 5.32 -10.78 -11.97
N GLN A 310 4.30 -11.33 -11.31
CA GLN A 310 2.98 -10.70 -11.20
C GLN A 310 2.90 -9.66 -10.07
N HIS A 311 3.94 -9.56 -9.25
CA HIS A 311 3.87 -8.94 -7.93
C HIS A 311 5.04 -7.97 -7.67
N ASP A 312 5.49 -7.24 -8.69
CA ASP A 312 6.53 -6.20 -8.59
C ASP A 312 6.24 -5.17 -7.48
N PHE A 313 4.97 -4.92 -7.16
CA PHE A 313 4.56 -4.02 -6.08
C PHE A 313 5.00 -4.51 -4.69
N ILE A 314 4.97 -5.84 -4.43
CA ILE A 314 5.46 -6.42 -3.17
C ILE A 314 6.96 -6.23 -3.06
N ASN A 315 7.67 -6.51 -4.16
CA ASN A 315 9.12 -6.34 -4.26
C ASN A 315 9.54 -4.88 -4.07
N CYS A 316 8.81 -3.93 -4.68
CA CYS A 316 9.02 -2.50 -4.48
C CYS A 316 8.83 -2.07 -3.03
N TYR A 317 7.80 -2.57 -2.35
CA TYR A 317 7.56 -2.25 -0.94
C TYR A 317 8.69 -2.76 -0.04
N ILE A 318 9.10 -4.02 -0.22
CA ILE A 318 10.18 -4.64 0.56
C ILE A 318 11.52 -3.95 0.33
N ALA A 319 11.83 -3.61 -0.92
CA ALA A 319 13.07 -2.92 -1.25
C ALA A 319 13.12 -1.47 -0.71
N GLY A 320 11.97 -0.90 -0.34
CA GLY A 320 11.84 0.47 0.12
C GLY A 320 11.69 1.48 -1.02
N LYS A 321 11.05 2.60 -0.71
CA LYS A 321 10.67 3.64 -1.70
C LYS A 321 11.85 4.13 -2.57
N ILE A 322 12.97 4.47 -1.95
CA ILE A 322 14.15 5.01 -2.65
C ILE A 322 14.73 3.99 -3.64
N LYS A 323 14.78 2.71 -3.25
CA LYS A 323 15.34 1.65 -4.11
C LYS A 323 14.37 1.32 -5.25
N ALA A 324 13.07 1.31 -4.97
CA ALA A 324 12.02 1.17 -6.00
C ALA A 324 12.08 2.29 -7.06
N GLU A 325 12.30 3.54 -6.66
CA GLU A 325 12.47 4.67 -7.59
C GLU A 325 13.64 4.45 -8.55
N LYS A 326 14.80 4.03 -8.02
CA LYS A 326 15.98 3.71 -8.83
C LYS A 326 15.73 2.52 -9.75
N ALA A 327 15.07 1.46 -9.26
CA ALA A 327 14.75 0.25 -10.01
C ALA A 327 13.83 0.53 -11.21
N VAL A 328 12.76 1.33 -11.01
CA VAL A 328 11.85 1.73 -12.08
C VAL A 328 12.56 2.64 -13.08
N ALA A 329 13.32 3.63 -12.60
CA ALA A 329 14.05 4.54 -13.47
C ALA A 329 15.03 3.80 -14.40
N ILE A 330 15.83 2.87 -13.84
CA ILE A 330 16.78 2.10 -14.64
C ILE A 330 16.07 1.14 -15.61
N SER A 331 14.99 0.50 -15.18
CA SER A 331 14.21 -0.43 -16.02
C SER A 331 13.49 0.27 -17.18
N ARG A 332 13.09 1.53 -17.00
CA ARG A 332 12.58 2.39 -18.09
C ARG A 332 13.66 2.85 -19.04
N SER A 333 14.84 3.17 -18.52
CA SER A 333 15.96 3.68 -19.32
C SER A 333 16.55 2.60 -20.23
N ILE A 334 17.00 1.49 -19.62
CA ILE A 334 17.76 0.44 -20.32
C ILE A 334 16.97 -0.85 -20.57
N GLY A 335 15.98 -1.18 -19.72
CA GLY A 335 15.25 -2.45 -19.81
C GLY A 335 16.12 -3.70 -19.63
N ASN A 336 15.60 -4.87 -20.00
CA ASN A 336 16.34 -6.14 -19.98
C ASN A 336 17.06 -6.46 -21.31
N GLY A 337 17.11 -5.50 -22.25
CA GLY A 337 17.64 -5.67 -23.60
C GLY A 337 16.59 -6.08 -24.64
N THR A 338 15.48 -6.69 -24.23
CA THR A 338 14.35 -7.05 -25.11
C THR A 338 13.17 -6.14 -24.91
N ILE A 339 12.82 -5.85 -23.65
CA ILE A 339 11.64 -5.09 -23.25
C ILE A 339 12.07 -4.01 -22.25
N LYS A 340 11.53 -2.81 -22.41
CA LYS A 340 11.65 -1.73 -21.43
C LYS A 340 10.41 -1.73 -20.54
N TYR A 341 10.60 -1.46 -19.26
CA TYR A 341 9.48 -1.40 -18.32
C TYR A 341 8.52 -0.25 -18.68
N SER A 342 7.25 -0.59 -18.90
CA SER A 342 6.17 0.37 -19.24
C SER A 342 5.06 0.43 -18.20
N GLY A 343 5.23 -0.24 -17.06
CA GLY A 343 4.22 -0.30 -15.99
C GLY A 343 4.15 0.98 -15.13
N PRO A 344 3.39 0.93 -14.01
CA PRO A 344 3.21 2.04 -13.07
C PRO A 344 4.52 2.64 -12.56
N ASP A 345 4.48 3.90 -12.10
CA ASP A 345 5.63 4.52 -11.43
C ASP A 345 5.94 3.87 -10.07
N ALA A 346 7.14 4.17 -9.55
CA ALA A 346 7.64 3.57 -8.31
C ALA A 346 6.79 3.89 -7.08
N LEU A 347 6.23 5.10 -6.97
CA LEU A 347 5.41 5.48 -5.82
C LEU A 347 4.09 4.72 -5.84
N THR A 348 3.50 4.55 -7.02
CA THR A 348 2.29 3.75 -7.22
C THR A 348 2.54 2.28 -6.82
N LEU A 349 3.59 1.65 -7.35
CA LEU A 349 3.96 0.26 -6.98
C LEU A 349 4.21 0.12 -5.47
N TYR A 350 4.95 1.06 -4.87
CA TYR A 350 5.26 1.02 -3.44
C TYR A 350 4.00 1.08 -2.58
N LYS A 351 3.06 1.98 -2.90
CA LYS A 351 1.78 2.10 -2.18
C LYS A 351 0.91 0.85 -2.33
N MET A 352 0.84 0.27 -3.54
CA MET A 352 0.12 -0.99 -3.76
C MET A 352 0.69 -2.13 -2.88
N GLY A 353 2.01 -2.25 -2.81
CA GLY A 353 2.66 -3.23 -1.93
C GLY A 353 2.43 -2.94 -0.46
N GLU A 354 2.47 -1.68 -0.04
CA GLU A 354 2.16 -1.27 1.33
C GLU A 354 0.73 -1.65 1.73
N ASP A 355 -0.25 -1.37 0.88
CA ASP A 355 -1.67 -1.66 1.15
C ASP A 355 -1.93 -3.16 1.26
N ILE A 356 -1.30 -3.96 0.39
CA ILE A 356 -1.40 -5.43 0.44
C ILE A 356 -0.74 -5.96 1.71
N MET A 357 0.46 -5.51 2.06
CA MET A 357 1.16 -5.95 3.28
C MET A 357 0.44 -5.48 4.55
N ARG A 358 -0.23 -4.32 4.53
CA ARG A 358 -1.13 -3.89 5.61
C ARG A 358 -2.36 -4.79 5.71
N THR A 359 -2.93 -5.21 4.60
CA THR A 359 -4.11 -6.07 4.55
C THR A 359 -3.79 -7.48 5.05
N MET A 360 -2.72 -8.10 4.54
CA MET A 360 -2.22 -9.39 5.04
C MET A 360 -1.97 -9.37 6.55
N ARG A 361 -1.36 -8.30 7.08
CA ARG A 361 -1.13 -8.16 8.53
C ARG A 361 -2.43 -8.03 9.34
N ARG A 362 -3.48 -7.43 8.78
CA ARG A 362 -4.78 -7.32 9.45
C ARG A 362 -5.51 -8.65 9.46
N GLU A 363 -5.54 -9.33 8.32
CA GLU A 363 -6.26 -10.60 8.14
C GLU A 363 -5.62 -11.73 8.95
N HIS A 364 -4.30 -11.84 8.92
CA HIS A 364 -3.56 -12.88 9.65
C HIS A 364 -3.18 -12.49 11.08
N ARG A 365 -3.70 -11.38 11.60
CA ARG A 365 -3.34 -10.91 12.95
C ARG A 365 -3.61 -11.96 14.01
N HIS A 366 -4.74 -12.67 13.89
CA HIS A 366 -5.13 -13.71 14.82
C HIS A 366 -4.23 -14.94 14.73
N ASP A 367 -3.85 -15.36 13.51
CA ASP A 367 -2.93 -16.47 13.30
C ASP A 367 -1.57 -16.21 13.94
N TRP A 368 -1.04 -15.00 13.81
CA TRP A 368 0.22 -14.60 14.44
C TRP A 368 0.16 -14.62 15.97
N VAL A 369 -0.95 -14.17 16.56
CA VAL A 369 -1.14 -14.23 18.02
C VAL A 369 -1.18 -15.68 18.49
N ASN A 370 -1.91 -16.55 17.80
CA ASN A 370 -1.99 -17.97 18.12
C ASN A 370 -0.62 -18.65 18.00
N LEU A 371 0.15 -18.32 16.97
CA LEU A 371 1.48 -18.89 16.73
C LEU A 371 2.51 -18.43 17.78
N MET A 372 2.41 -17.19 18.25
CA MET A 372 3.23 -16.69 19.37
C MET A 372 2.84 -17.33 20.70
N GLN A 373 1.54 -17.53 20.96
CA GLN A 373 1.06 -18.20 22.17
C GLN A 373 1.41 -19.69 22.19
N ALA A 374 1.40 -20.38 21.05
CA ALA A 374 1.79 -21.78 20.95
C ALA A 374 3.30 -22.03 21.17
N ARG A 375 4.12 -20.98 21.13
CA ARG A 375 5.57 -21.04 21.37
C ARG A 375 5.97 -20.66 22.81
N ALA A 376 5.06 -20.08 23.58
CA ALA A 376 5.23 -19.72 24.98
C ALA A 376 4.74 -20.87 25.87
#